data_AF-A0A929ZNS7-F1
#
_entry.id   AF-A0A929ZNS7-F1
#
_cell.length_a   1.000
_cell.length_b   1.000
_cell.length_c   1.000
_cell.angle_alpha   90.00
_cell.angle_beta   90.00
_cell.angle_gamma   90.00
#
_symmetry.space_group_name_H-M   'P 1'
#
loop_
_entity.id
_entity.type
_entity.pdbx_description
1 polymer ?
#
loop_
_entity_poly.entity_id
_entity_poly.type
_entity_poly.pdbx_seq_one_letter_code
_entity_poly.pdbx_strand_id
1 'polypeptide(L)'
;MKIVFVTRMGNTDELVRQKLGYTDAMLIVDGSEKVDGDYVLFTYTDGYGEVPGVVESFLENNKAGLKGVVATGSMARHADTFALAGDKIVKD
;
A
#
# COMPACT_ATOMS: atom_id res chain seq x y z
N MET A 1 -9.89 -10.59 7.40
CA MET A 1 -9.42 -9.68 6.33
C MET A 1 -7.91 -9.70 6.35
N LYS A 2 -7.24 -10.08 5.26
CA LYS A 2 -5.77 -10.10 5.23
C LYS A 2 -5.23 -8.68 5.07
N ILE A 3 -4.16 -8.34 5.80
CA ILE A 3 -3.47 -7.07 5.65
C ILE A 3 -2.23 -7.32 4.82
N VAL A 4 -2.12 -6.60 3.71
CA VAL A 4 -0.94 -6.59 2.84
C VAL A 4 -0.37 -5.18 2.86
N PHE A 5 0.93 -5.03 2.97
CA PHE A 5 1.54 -3.71 3.03
C PHE A 5 2.90 -3.66 2.35
N VAL A 6 3.31 -2.46 1.96
CA VAL A 6 4.65 -2.17 1.46
C VAL A 6 5.26 -1.01 2.24
N THR A 7 6.58 -1.02 2.45
CA THR A 7 7.30 0.05 3.14
C THR A 7 8.65 0.32 2.49
N ARG A 8 9.08 1.58 2.44
CA ARG A 8 10.44 1.96 2.01
C ARG A 8 11.31 2.51 3.14
N MET A 9 10.73 3.36 4.00
CA MET A 9 11.45 4.00 5.12
C MET A 9 10.88 3.63 6.49
N GLY A 10 10.09 2.55 6.58
CA GLY A 10 9.55 2.07 7.86
C GLY A 10 8.20 2.67 8.26
N ASN A 11 7.81 3.85 7.76
CA ASN A 11 6.57 4.53 8.17
C ASN A 11 5.30 3.66 8.02
N THR A 12 5.15 2.95 6.90
CA THR A 12 3.98 2.07 6.70
C THR A 12 4.04 0.85 7.62
N ASP A 13 5.23 0.29 7.86
CA ASP A 13 5.41 -0.85 8.78
C ASP A 13 5.10 -0.44 10.23
N GLU A 14 5.57 0.72 10.68
CA GLU A 14 5.26 1.30 11.98
C GLU A 14 3.74 1.49 12.14
N LEU A 15 3.07 2.03 11.11
CA LEU A 15 1.62 2.18 11.12
C LEU A 15 0.92 0.81 11.25
N VAL A 16 1.25 -0.15 10.38
CA VAL A 16 0.56 -1.43 10.30
C VAL A 16 0.80 -2.27 11.57
N ARG A 17 2.06 -2.45 11.96
CA ARG A 17 2.43 -3.40 13.02
C ARG A 17 2.40 -2.78 14.41
N GLN A 18 2.86 -1.54 14.57
CA GLN A 18 3.02 -0.94 15.90
C GLN A 18 1.80 -0.12 16.32
N LYS A 19 1.23 0.68 15.41
CA LYS A 19 0.09 1.56 15.73
C LYS A 19 -1.26 0.85 15.61
N LEU A 20 -1.41 0.01 14.59
CA LEU A 20 -2.66 -0.72 14.35
C LEU A 20 -2.62 -2.17 14.86
N GLY A 21 -1.45 -2.70 15.21
CA GLY A 21 -1.32 -4.02 15.85
C GLY A 21 -1.48 -5.21 14.91
N TYR A 22 -1.39 -5.03 13.59
CA TYR A 22 -1.49 -6.14 12.63
C TYR A 22 -0.15 -6.89 12.53
N THR A 23 0.06 -7.84 13.44
CA THR A 23 1.32 -8.60 13.52
C THR A 23 1.48 -9.68 12.45
N ASP A 24 0.39 -10.22 11.91
CA ASP A 24 0.37 -11.21 10.82
C ASP A 24 0.15 -10.58 9.43
N ALA A 25 0.58 -9.32 9.27
CA ALA A 25 0.49 -8.61 8.00
C ALA A 25 1.57 -9.07 7.02
N MET A 26 1.18 -9.28 5.76
CA MET A 26 2.05 -9.69 4.67
C MET A 26 2.79 -8.48 4.07
N LEU A 27 4.12 -8.54 4.04
CA LEU A 27 4.96 -7.52 3.40
C LEU A 27 5.12 -7.83 1.90
N ILE A 28 4.92 -6.82 1.06
CA ILE A 28 5.36 -6.79 -0.34
C ILE A 28 6.82 -6.34 -0.35
N VAL A 29 7.70 -7.15 -0.93
CA VAL A 29 9.13 -6.90 -1.07
C VAL A 29 9.46 -6.51 -2.50
N ASP A 30 9.01 -7.29 -3.49
CA ASP A 30 9.34 -7.07 -4.90
C ASP A 30 8.12 -7.02 -5.84
N GLY A 31 6.92 -7.31 -5.33
CA GLY A 31 5.68 -7.27 -6.12
C GLY A 31 5.36 -8.57 -6.83
N SER A 32 6.19 -9.61 -6.72
CA SER A 32 5.90 -10.94 -7.25
C SER A 32 5.01 -11.79 -6.33
N GLU A 33 4.80 -11.33 -5.10
CA GLU A 33 4.06 -12.08 -4.10
C GLU A 33 2.58 -12.25 -4.47
N LYS A 34 2.00 -13.36 -4.02
CA LYS A 34 0.58 -13.68 -4.26
C LYS A 34 -0.23 -13.65 -2.97
N VAL A 35 -1.47 -13.18 -3.07
CA VAL A 35 -2.42 -13.20 -1.98
C VAL A 35 -3.72 -13.85 -2.43
N ASP A 36 -4.11 -14.89 -1.70
CA ASP A 36 -5.43 -15.51 -1.86
C ASP A 36 -6.47 -14.79 -1.02
N GLY A 37 -7.67 -14.63 -1.59
CA GLY A 37 -8.83 -14.07 -0.91
C GLY A 37 -8.77 -12.56 -0.68
N ASP A 38 -9.66 -12.10 0.19
CA ASP A 38 -9.91 -10.67 0.41
C ASP A 38 -8.84 -10.01 1.29
N TYR A 39 -8.31 -8.88 0.82
CA TYR A 39 -7.30 -8.12 1.54
C TYR A 39 -7.47 -6.59 1.45
N VAL A 40 -6.84 -5.90 2.38
CA VAL A 40 -6.65 -4.44 2.37
C VAL A 40 -5.16 -4.15 2.17
N LEU A 41 -4.86 -3.24 1.25
CA LEU A 41 -3.50 -2.82 0.92
C LEU A 41 -3.12 -1.56 1.69
N PHE A 42 -1.96 -1.57 2.34
CA PHE A 42 -1.32 -0.39 2.92
C PHE A 42 -0.10 -0.01 2.10
N THR A 43 -0.06 1.20 1.54
CA THR A 43 1.01 1.64 0.64
C THR A 43 1.58 2.99 1.02
N TYR A 44 2.78 3.29 0.52
CA TYR A 44 3.28 4.65 0.45
C TYR A 44 2.97 5.25 -0.93
N THR A 45 3.32 6.52 -1.08
CA THR A 45 3.17 7.30 -2.32
C THR A 45 4.56 7.72 -2.80
N ASP A 46 4.85 7.50 -4.09
CA ASP A 46 6.10 7.93 -4.71
C ASP A 46 5.93 9.26 -5.47
N GLY A 47 7.06 9.90 -5.78
CA GLY A 47 7.14 11.04 -6.70
C GLY A 47 6.07 12.11 -6.50
N TYR A 48 5.39 12.47 -7.59
CA TYR A 48 4.27 13.41 -7.60
C TYR A 48 2.92 12.67 -7.51
N GLY A 49 2.74 11.89 -6.44
CA GLY A 49 1.51 11.17 -6.19
C GLY A 49 1.39 9.83 -6.93
N GLU A 50 2.51 9.20 -7.27
CA GLU A 50 2.61 7.96 -8.03
C GLU A 50 2.35 6.74 -7.15
N VAL A 51 1.79 5.69 -7.76
CA VAL A 51 1.73 4.36 -7.15
C VAL A 51 3.16 3.79 -7.19
N PRO A 52 3.70 3.25 -6.09
CA PRO A 52 5.02 2.64 -6.13
C PRO A 52 5.06 1.48 -7.13
N GLY A 53 6.11 1.38 -7.94
CA GLY A 53 6.18 0.35 -9.01
C GLY A 53 6.03 -1.09 -8.50
N VAL A 54 6.56 -1.40 -7.30
CA VAL A 54 6.37 -2.72 -6.66
C VAL A 54 4.90 -3.02 -6.33
N VAL A 55 4.09 -1.98 -6.09
CA VAL A 55 2.65 -2.13 -5.86
C VAL A 55 1.91 -2.31 -7.17
N GLU A 56 2.33 -1.62 -8.25
CA GLU A 56 1.77 -1.86 -9.58
C GLU A 56 1.98 -3.33 -9.99
N SER A 57 3.22 -3.83 -9.90
CA SER A 57 3.54 -5.24 -10.19
C SER A 57 2.77 -6.23 -9.31
N PHE A 58 2.63 -5.92 -8.01
CA PHE A 58 1.82 -6.74 -7.11
C PHE A 58 0.35 -6.80 -7.57
N LEU A 59 -0.23 -5.66 -7.95
CA LEU A 59 -1.64 -5.59 -8.28
C LEU A 59 -1.98 -6.29 -9.60
N GLU A 60 -1.03 -6.42 -10.55
CA GLU A 60 -1.24 -7.17 -11.80
C GLU A 60 -1.77 -8.59 -11.56
N ASN A 61 -1.32 -9.25 -10.49
CA ASN A 61 -1.69 -10.62 -10.17
C ASN A 61 -2.69 -10.74 -9.01
N ASN A 62 -2.95 -9.65 -8.28
CA ASN A 62 -3.65 -9.69 -7.00
C ASN A 62 -4.85 -8.74 -6.91
N LYS A 63 -5.20 -7.97 -7.96
CA LYS A 63 -6.30 -6.99 -7.93
C LYS A 63 -7.64 -7.58 -7.51
N ALA A 64 -7.94 -8.84 -7.88
CA ALA A 64 -9.25 -9.48 -7.62
C ALA A 64 -9.63 -9.55 -6.13
N GLY A 65 -8.65 -9.70 -5.23
CA GLY A 65 -8.86 -9.75 -3.79
C GLY A 65 -8.89 -8.39 -3.09
N LEU A 66 -8.59 -7.29 -3.79
CA LEU A 66 -8.44 -5.98 -3.17
C LEU A 66 -9.80 -5.41 -2.73
N LYS A 67 -9.97 -5.16 -1.44
CA LYS A 67 -11.20 -4.57 -0.86
C LYS A 67 -11.05 -3.13 -0.39
N GLY A 68 -9.83 -2.63 -0.30
CA GLY A 68 -9.57 -1.26 0.10
C GLY A 68 -8.07 -0.94 0.12
N VAL A 69 -7.78 0.36 0.12
CA VAL A 69 -6.42 0.89 0.11
C VAL A 69 -6.28 1.93 1.22
N VAL A 70 -5.18 1.85 1.96
CA VAL A 70 -4.71 2.87 2.89
C VAL A 70 -3.39 3.40 2.35
N ALA A 71 -3.38 4.64 1.86
CA ALA A 71 -2.17 5.28 1.37
C ALA A 71 -1.59 6.22 2.43
N THR A 72 -0.28 6.13 2.64
CA THR A 72 0.48 7.06 3.48
C THR A 72 1.21 8.08 2.60
N GLY A 73 1.43 9.27 3.14
CA GLY A 73 2.09 10.37 2.45
C GLY A 73 2.55 11.45 3.44
N SER A 74 3.02 12.58 2.92
CA SER A 74 3.45 13.71 3.75
C SER A 74 2.78 15.00 3.30
N MET A 75 1.88 15.56 4.10
CA MET A 75 1.28 16.88 3.81
C MET A 75 2.35 17.98 3.81
N ALA A 76 3.39 17.85 4.63
CA ALA A 76 4.47 18.84 4.72
C ALA A 76 5.34 18.91 3.46
N ARG A 77 5.46 17.80 2.71
CA ARG A 77 6.31 17.73 1.51
C ARG A 77 5.52 17.67 0.20
N HIS A 78 4.30 17.13 0.25
CA HIS A 78 3.49 16.77 -0.91
C HIS A 78 2.02 17.12 -0.68
N ALA A 79 1.72 18.34 -0.24
CA ALA A 79 0.35 18.77 0.07
C ALA A 79 -0.62 18.51 -1.10
N ASP A 80 -0.21 18.87 -2.32
CA ASP A 80 -1.05 18.76 -3.53
C ASP A 80 -1.26 17.31 -3.99
N THR A 81 -0.37 16.39 -3.61
CA THR A 81 -0.42 14.97 -4.01
C THR A 81 -0.45 14.04 -2.81
N PHE A 82 -0.98 14.53 -1.69
CA PHE A 82 -0.96 13.83 -0.42
C PHE A 82 -1.72 12.50 -0.53
N ALA A 83 -1.00 11.39 -0.34
CA ALA A 83 -1.55 10.04 -0.38
C ALA A 83 -2.26 9.66 -1.71
N LEU A 84 -1.97 10.37 -2.80
CA LEU A 84 -2.69 10.26 -4.08
C LEU A 84 -2.58 8.86 -4.73
N ALA A 85 -1.58 8.05 -4.35
CA ALA A 85 -1.49 6.66 -4.78
C ALA A 85 -2.77 5.87 -4.45
N GLY A 86 -3.41 6.15 -3.30
CA GLY A 86 -4.64 5.48 -2.90
C GLY A 86 -5.79 5.74 -3.87
N ASP A 87 -5.98 7.00 -4.26
CA ASP A 87 -7.00 7.38 -5.24
C ASP A 87 -6.75 6.76 -6.60
N LYS A 88 -5.48 6.69 -7.04
CA LYS A 88 -5.11 6.09 -8.33
C LYS A 88 -5.43 4.60 -8.34
N ILE A 89 -5.05 3.86 -7.30
CA ILE A 89 -5.30 2.41 -7.20
C ILE A 89 -6.80 2.07 -7.25
N VAL A 90 -7.68 2.93 -6.74
CA VAL A 90 -9.13 2.68 -6.68
C VAL A 90 -9.88 3.13 -7.94
N LYS A 91 -9.31 4.09 -8.70
CA LYS A 91 -9.91 4.57 -9.96
C LYS A 91 -9.72 3.62 -11.14
N ASP A 92 -8.68 2.80 -11.09
CA ASP A 92 -8.38 1.74 -12.06
C ASP A 92 -9.08 0.43 -11.72
#